data_AF-A0A1Y3VI22-F1
#
_entry.id   AF-A0A1Y3VI22-F1
#
_cell.length_a   1.000
_cell.length_b   1.000
_cell.length_c   1.000
_cell.angle_alpha   90.00
_cell.angle_beta   90.00
_cell.angle_gamma   90.00
#
_symmetry.space_group_name_H-M   'P 1'
#
loop_
_entity.id
_entity.type
_entity.pdbx_description
1 polymer ?
#
loop_
_entity_poly.entity_id
_entity_poly.type
_entity_poly.pdbx_seq_one_letter_code
_entity_poly.pdbx_strand_id
1 'polypeptide(L)'
;QYLVVRHTDTKHPHLHILYNRVRYDTTLVSDRNERLRNMRICRELKQEYGLTFSRGKEQVSTERLHGPEQLRHRIYDHLRELLPDSTSWTALAEELAKRQVATIFVHRGGDTAKEIQGVTFTLEGHTFKASQVDRKFSYGRLTQRIEQNHFRQMMIERVRNYADEQRPQVTSILQKLEEEKQRQQQLESPRWNLSIAGKPLTKEQIEMLREGEPIFVRGQQMEGYVVMDDRLQMAWVYRDDPRDWVEYGKYTMRRMDRDRIEAGYVVRALVKWWGGTTARPYLWKENASDTTYRESWDDPREPRPSQTERQQDRPRRFITPKKKSRGPSR
;
A
#
# COMPACT_ATOMS: atom_id res chain seq x y z
N GLN A 1 -28.52 12.00 -57.28
CA GLN A 1 -28.19 10.66 -57.78
C GLN A 1 -27.02 10.11 -56.98
N TYR A 2 -27.01 8.82 -56.64
CA TYR A 2 -25.89 8.17 -55.96
C TYR A 2 -25.79 6.69 -56.33
N LEU A 3 -24.61 6.11 -56.13
CA LEU A 3 -24.28 4.71 -56.27
C LEU A 3 -23.61 4.26 -54.97
N VAL A 4 -24.10 3.15 -54.41
CA VAL A 4 -23.47 2.51 -53.24
C VAL A 4 -22.92 1.16 -53.68
N VAL A 5 -21.63 0.95 -53.45
CA VAL A 5 -20.95 -0.31 -53.71
C VAL A 5 -20.39 -0.86 -52.41
N ARG A 6 -20.70 -2.11 -52.09
CA ARG A 6 -20.13 -2.82 -50.95
C ARG A 6 -18.98 -3.70 -51.42
N HIS A 7 -17.81 -3.55 -50.82
CA HIS A 7 -16.68 -4.44 -51.02
C HIS A 7 -16.45 -5.33 -49.79
N THR A 8 -15.94 -6.52 -50.04
CA THR A 8 -15.58 -7.55 -49.05
C THR A 8 -14.17 -8.09 -49.26
N ASP A 9 -13.37 -7.39 -50.07
CA ASP A 9 -12.00 -7.69 -50.48
C ASP A 9 -10.96 -7.45 -49.36
N THR A 10 -11.33 -6.70 -48.32
CA THR A 10 -10.48 -6.43 -47.15
C THR A 10 -11.02 -7.12 -45.89
N LYS A 11 -10.22 -7.17 -44.82
CA LYS A 11 -10.58 -7.81 -43.53
C LYS A 11 -11.92 -7.36 -42.95
N HIS A 12 -12.39 -6.16 -43.30
CA HIS A 12 -13.68 -5.64 -42.89
C HIS A 12 -14.47 -5.19 -44.13
N PRO A 13 -15.76 -5.58 -44.26
CA PRO A 13 -16.60 -5.08 -45.33
C PRO A 13 -16.63 -3.55 -45.29
N HIS A 14 -16.45 -2.90 -46.44
CA HIS A 14 -16.52 -1.45 -46.55
C HIS A 14 -17.44 -1.05 -47.71
N LEU A 15 -17.93 0.19 -47.65
CA LEU A 15 -18.89 0.74 -48.60
C LEU A 15 -18.29 1.98 -49.24
N HIS A 16 -18.37 2.07 -50.56
CA HIS A 16 -18.13 3.29 -51.32
C HIS A 16 -19.46 3.91 -51.71
N ILE A 17 -19.64 5.19 -51.40
CA ILE A 17 -20.80 5.97 -51.82
C ILE A 17 -20.28 7.01 -52.81
N LEU A 18 -20.59 6.80 -54.10
CA LEU A 18 -20.40 7.82 -55.12
C LEU A 18 -21.70 8.59 -55.26
N TYR A 19 -21.65 9.91 -55.31
CA TYR A 19 -22.84 10.73 -55.47
C TYR A 19 -22.58 11.91 -56.40
N ASN A 20 -23.63 12.29 -57.13
CA ASN A 20 -23.59 13.47 -57.98
C ASN A 20 -23.85 14.72 -57.11
N ARG A 21 -23.00 15.74 -57.25
CA ARG A 21 -23.17 17.05 -56.60
C ARG A 21 -24.18 17.93 -57.33
N VAL A 22 -24.62 17.57 -58.54
CA VAL A 22 -25.71 18.24 -59.24
C VAL A 22 -27.04 17.62 -58.79
N ARG A 23 -27.93 18.48 -58.31
CA ARG A 23 -29.28 18.12 -57.86
C ARG A 23 -30.22 17.94 -59.05
N TYR A 24 -31.42 17.41 -58.78
CA TYR A 24 -32.46 17.27 -59.81
C TYR A 24 -32.99 18.61 -60.32
N ASP A 25 -32.88 19.67 -59.52
CA ASP A 25 -33.20 21.05 -59.90
C ASP A 25 -32.05 21.77 -60.61
N THR A 26 -31.02 21.03 -61.05
CA THR A 26 -29.79 21.53 -61.70
C THR A 26 -28.88 22.40 -60.83
N THR A 27 -29.18 22.57 -59.53
CA THR A 27 -28.30 23.32 -58.63
C THR A 27 -27.17 22.47 -58.06
N LEU A 28 -26.07 23.12 -57.67
CA LEU A 28 -24.90 22.44 -57.12
C LEU A 28 -24.99 22.32 -55.59
N VAL A 29 -24.67 21.14 -55.07
CA VAL A 29 -24.44 20.93 -53.64
C VAL A 29 -23.15 21.66 -53.25
N SER A 30 -23.30 22.66 -52.37
CA SER A 30 -22.18 23.41 -51.81
C SER A 30 -21.17 22.47 -51.13
N ASP A 31 -19.88 22.70 -51.36
CA ASP A 31 -18.74 22.06 -50.70
C ASP A 31 -18.26 22.82 -49.44
N ARG A 32 -18.88 23.96 -49.14
CA ARG A 32 -18.46 24.78 -48.00
C ARG A 32 -18.55 23.97 -46.71
N ASN A 33 -17.45 23.88 -45.97
CA ASN A 33 -17.39 23.12 -44.72
C ASN A 33 -17.79 21.64 -44.85
N GLU A 34 -17.64 21.02 -46.03
CA GLU A 34 -17.99 19.61 -46.25
C GLU A 34 -17.35 18.69 -45.20
N ARG A 35 -16.05 18.89 -44.88
CA ARG A 35 -15.37 18.14 -43.82
C ARG A 35 -16.08 18.22 -42.47
N LEU A 36 -16.54 19.42 -42.06
CA LEU A 36 -17.22 19.62 -40.77
C LEU A 36 -18.61 18.97 -40.78
N ARG A 37 -19.35 19.12 -41.89
CA ARG A 37 -20.67 18.50 -42.08
C ARG A 37 -20.57 16.97 -42.08
N ASN A 38 -19.59 16.41 -42.80
CA ASN A 38 -19.34 14.97 -42.83
C ASN A 38 -18.94 14.45 -41.45
N MET A 39 -18.05 15.13 -40.71
CA MET A 39 -17.72 14.72 -39.34
C MET A 39 -18.94 14.71 -38.41
N ARG A 40 -19.84 15.70 -38.55
CA ARG A 40 -21.09 15.77 -37.78
C ARG A 40 -22.01 14.59 -38.09
N ILE A 41 -22.31 14.35 -39.37
CA ILE A 41 -23.18 13.25 -39.81
C ILE A 41 -22.59 11.90 -39.41
N CYS A 42 -21.29 11.68 -39.62
CA CYS A 42 -20.62 10.45 -39.18
C CYS A 42 -20.69 10.24 -37.66
N ARG A 43 -20.64 11.31 -36.87
CA ARG A 43 -20.80 11.23 -35.40
C ARG A 43 -22.23 10.87 -35.02
N GLU A 44 -23.22 11.50 -35.65
CA GLU A 44 -24.64 11.22 -35.44
C GLU A 44 -24.98 9.76 -35.80
N LEU A 45 -24.55 9.29 -36.97
CA LEU A 45 -24.72 7.89 -37.39
C LEU A 45 -24.03 6.91 -36.42
N LYS A 46 -22.80 7.22 -35.96
CA LYS A 46 -22.13 6.35 -34.98
C LYS A 46 -22.92 6.23 -33.69
N GLN A 47 -23.57 7.31 -33.26
CA GLN A 47 -24.38 7.32 -32.04
C GLN A 47 -25.70 6.57 -32.23
N GLU A 48 -26.39 6.81 -33.34
CA GLU A 48 -27.68 6.18 -33.68
C GLU A 48 -27.55 4.65 -33.79
N TYR A 49 -26.51 4.17 -34.47
CA TYR A 49 -26.29 2.75 -34.72
C TYR A 49 -25.39 2.08 -33.68
N GLY A 50 -25.08 2.74 -32.55
CA GLY A 50 -24.25 2.18 -31.47
C GLY A 50 -22.84 1.76 -31.90
N LEU A 51 -22.27 2.42 -32.91
CA LEU A 51 -20.94 2.11 -33.44
C LEU A 51 -19.83 2.62 -32.52
N THR A 52 -18.64 2.03 -32.66
CA THR A 52 -17.50 2.37 -31.81
C THR A 52 -16.93 3.76 -32.13
N PHE A 53 -16.77 4.55 -31.07
CA PHE A 53 -16.00 5.78 -31.12
C PHE A 53 -14.51 5.45 -30.92
N SER A 54 -13.68 5.89 -31.85
CA SER A 54 -12.22 5.76 -31.74
C SER A 54 -11.74 6.54 -30.51
N ARG A 55 -11.15 5.85 -29.53
CA ARG A 55 -10.63 6.46 -28.30
C ARG A 55 -9.24 7.05 -28.56
N GLY A 56 -9.21 8.25 -29.13
CA GLY A 56 -7.99 9.04 -29.33
C GLY A 56 -6.95 8.39 -30.25
N LYS A 57 -5.78 9.03 -30.36
CA LYS A 57 -4.62 8.51 -31.11
C LYS A 57 -3.88 7.37 -30.40
N GLU A 58 -4.38 6.92 -29.24
CA GLU A 58 -3.69 5.95 -28.38
C GLU A 58 -3.99 4.49 -28.77
N GLN A 59 -5.02 4.27 -29.57
CA GLN A 59 -5.40 2.96 -30.11
C GLN A 59 -5.36 2.96 -31.65
N VAL A 60 -4.30 3.52 -32.23
CA VAL A 60 -4.06 3.40 -33.68
C VAL A 60 -3.33 2.09 -33.93
N SER A 61 -3.82 1.29 -34.88
CA SER A 61 -3.06 0.14 -35.39
C SER A 61 -1.83 0.65 -36.14
N THR A 62 -0.73 0.87 -35.42
CA THR A 62 0.54 1.38 -35.95
C THR A 62 1.06 0.55 -37.12
N GLU A 63 0.76 -0.74 -37.14
CA GLU A 63 1.05 -1.70 -38.21
C GLU A 63 0.37 -1.37 -39.56
N ARG A 64 -0.72 -0.59 -39.55
CA ARG A 64 -1.45 -0.17 -40.77
C ARG A 64 -1.08 1.23 -41.24
N LEU A 65 -0.22 1.93 -40.51
CA LEU A 65 0.28 3.25 -40.92
C LEU A 65 1.40 3.04 -41.94
N HIS A 66 1.28 3.66 -43.10
CA HIS A 66 2.28 3.61 -44.15
C HIS A 66 2.91 4.98 -44.39
N GLY A 67 4.20 4.98 -44.75
CA GLY A 67 4.93 6.18 -45.16
C GLY A 67 5.04 7.25 -44.06
N PRO A 68 4.90 8.55 -44.40
CA PRO A 68 5.13 9.66 -43.46
C PRO A 68 4.25 9.63 -42.19
N GLU A 69 3.09 8.98 -42.24
CA GLU A 69 2.20 8.88 -41.07
C GLU A 69 2.78 7.97 -39.99
N GLN A 70 3.48 6.90 -40.38
CA GLN A 70 4.14 5.98 -39.44
C GLN A 70 5.26 6.71 -38.69
N LEU A 71 6.08 7.49 -39.40
CA LEU A 71 7.14 8.29 -38.80
C LEU A 71 6.58 9.35 -37.85
N ARG A 72 5.47 10.00 -38.24
CA ARG A 72 4.79 10.97 -37.37
C ARG A 72 4.29 10.30 -36.08
N HIS A 73 3.77 9.07 -36.17
CA HIS A 73 3.35 8.32 -34.99
C HIS A 73 4.54 7.90 -34.11
N ARG A 74 5.68 7.50 -34.68
CA ARG A 74 6.90 7.22 -33.91
C ARG A 74 7.36 8.44 -33.11
N ILE A 75 7.36 9.63 -33.73
CA ILE A 75 7.67 10.89 -33.03
C ILE A 75 6.65 11.13 -31.91
N TYR A 76 5.36 10.87 -32.14
CA TYR A 76 4.33 10.98 -31.11
C TYR A 76 4.61 10.07 -29.90
N ASP A 77 4.99 8.82 -30.14
CA ASP A 77 5.29 7.85 -29.08
C ASP A 77 6.51 8.27 -28.27
N HIS A 78 7.59 8.69 -28.95
CA HIS A 78 8.79 9.19 -28.26
C HIS A 78 8.50 10.43 -27.42
N LEU A 79 7.74 11.40 -27.94
CA LEU A 79 7.33 12.57 -27.17
C LEU A 79 6.44 12.19 -25.99
N ARG A 80 5.53 11.23 -26.16
CA ARG A 80 4.67 10.75 -25.07
C ARG A 80 5.47 10.12 -23.93
N GLU A 81 6.50 9.36 -24.28
CA GLU A 81 7.36 8.65 -23.33
C GLU A 81 8.32 9.59 -22.59
N LEU A 82 8.94 10.54 -23.29
CA LEU A 82 10.01 11.39 -22.74
C LEU A 82 9.48 12.63 -22.01
N LEU A 83 8.33 13.17 -22.43
CA LEU A 83 7.81 14.42 -21.90
C LEU A 83 7.48 14.42 -20.39
N PRO A 84 7.07 13.31 -19.74
CA PRO A 84 6.84 13.29 -18.29
C PRO A 84 8.08 13.56 -17.44
N ASP A 85 9.27 13.16 -17.93
CA ASP A 85 10.53 13.23 -17.19
C ASP A 85 11.43 14.39 -17.63
N SER A 86 11.10 15.03 -18.75
CA SER A 86 11.87 16.14 -19.29
C SER A 86 11.67 17.41 -18.47
N THR A 87 12.77 17.98 -17.96
CA THR A 87 12.78 19.22 -17.15
C THR A 87 13.45 20.41 -17.85
N SER A 88 14.03 20.18 -19.04
CA SER A 88 14.53 21.23 -19.93
C SER A 88 14.29 20.86 -21.39
N TRP A 89 14.21 21.87 -22.26
CA TRP A 89 14.20 21.69 -23.71
C TRP A 89 15.47 21.02 -24.23
N THR A 90 16.62 21.32 -23.64
CA THR A 90 17.89 20.70 -24.01
C THR A 90 17.87 19.21 -23.73
N ALA A 91 17.45 18.81 -22.53
CA ALA A 91 17.31 17.42 -22.14
C ALA A 91 16.32 16.66 -23.05
N LEU A 92 15.16 17.26 -23.37
CA LEU A 92 14.21 16.67 -24.30
C LEU A 92 14.81 16.50 -25.70
N ALA A 93 15.53 17.51 -26.21
CA ALA A 93 16.15 17.45 -27.53
C ALA A 93 17.27 16.40 -27.60
N GLU A 94 18.06 16.25 -26.54
CA GLU A 94 19.11 15.22 -26.44
C GLU A 94 18.53 13.81 -26.42
N GLU A 95 17.48 13.56 -25.63
CA GLU A 95 16.80 12.27 -25.58
C GLU A 95 16.11 11.92 -26.92
N LEU A 96 15.56 12.93 -27.62
CA LEU A 96 15.02 12.75 -28.97
C LEU A 96 16.13 12.48 -29.99
N ALA A 97 17.29 13.14 -29.87
CA ALA A 97 18.43 12.92 -30.76
C ALA A 97 18.99 11.49 -30.64
N LYS A 98 19.02 10.92 -29.43
CA LYS A 98 19.35 9.50 -29.20
C LYS A 98 18.41 8.55 -29.97
N ARG A 99 17.17 8.98 -30.21
CA ARG A 99 16.15 8.26 -30.99
C ARG A 99 16.10 8.70 -32.46
N GLN A 100 17.15 9.37 -32.95
CA GLN A 100 17.29 9.86 -34.32
C GLN A 100 16.24 10.91 -34.73
N VAL A 101 15.62 11.58 -33.76
CA VAL A 101 14.69 12.68 -34.01
C VAL A 101 15.41 14.01 -33.79
N ALA A 102 15.70 14.72 -34.88
CA ALA A 102 16.29 16.06 -34.81
C ALA A 102 15.21 17.09 -34.47
N THR A 103 15.51 17.98 -33.52
CA THR A 103 14.60 19.03 -33.04
C THR A 103 15.10 20.40 -33.50
N ILE A 104 14.26 21.17 -34.20
CA ILE A 104 14.60 22.51 -34.71
C ILE A 104 13.53 23.51 -34.28
N PHE A 105 13.96 24.59 -33.63
CA PHE A 105 13.10 25.72 -33.25
C PHE A 105 12.88 26.65 -34.44
N VAL A 106 11.62 27.00 -34.68
CA VAL A 106 11.21 27.90 -35.75
C VAL A 106 10.91 29.26 -35.16
N HIS A 107 11.62 30.27 -35.61
CA HIS A 107 11.48 31.66 -35.16
C HIS A 107 10.57 32.47 -36.08
N ARG A 108 9.95 33.51 -35.52
CA ARG A 108 9.02 34.38 -36.26
C ARG A 108 9.72 35.04 -37.44
N GLY A 109 9.27 34.76 -38.66
CA GLY A 109 9.87 35.29 -39.88
C GLY A 109 11.23 34.68 -40.23
N GLY A 110 11.63 33.55 -39.63
CA GLY A 110 12.88 32.85 -39.92
C GLY A 110 14.13 33.46 -39.30
N ASP A 111 13.98 34.52 -38.51
CA ASP A 111 15.08 35.26 -37.89
C ASP A 111 15.34 34.73 -36.46
N THR A 112 16.54 34.22 -36.22
CA THR A 112 16.95 33.64 -34.92
C THR A 112 16.98 34.64 -33.78
N ALA A 113 16.99 35.95 -34.07
CA ALA A 113 16.92 37.00 -33.06
C ALA A 113 15.50 37.26 -32.53
N LYS A 114 14.48 36.69 -33.18
CA LYS A 114 13.06 36.88 -32.81
C LYS A 114 12.52 35.74 -31.96
N GLU A 115 11.33 35.96 -31.40
CA GLU A 115 10.63 34.96 -30.59
C GLU A 115 10.44 33.61 -31.32
N ILE A 116 10.52 32.52 -30.56
CA ILE A 116 10.25 31.17 -31.07
C ILE A 116 8.74 31.05 -31.32
N GLN A 117 8.39 30.81 -32.58
CA GLN A 117 7.01 30.62 -33.02
C GLN A 117 6.57 29.15 -32.90
N GLY A 118 7.50 28.21 -33.03
CA GLY A 118 7.18 26.79 -33.01
C GLY A 118 8.41 25.89 -32.96
N VAL A 119 8.16 24.59 -33.03
CA VAL A 119 9.20 23.56 -33.09
C VAL A 119 8.84 22.52 -34.15
N THR A 120 9.86 21.98 -34.80
CA THR A 120 9.76 20.95 -35.83
C THR A 120 10.63 19.75 -35.44
N PHE A 121 10.17 18.57 -35.80
CA PHE A 121 10.84 17.30 -35.56
C PHE A 121 11.13 16.62 -36.90
N THR A 122 12.37 16.22 -37.11
CA THR A 122 12.80 15.52 -38.33
C THR A 122 13.22 14.10 -37.99
N LEU A 123 12.63 13.12 -38.67
CA LEU A 123 12.97 11.70 -38.55
C LEU A 123 13.07 11.11 -39.96
N GLU A 124 14.16 10.41 -40.25
CA GLU A 124 14.38 9.73 -41.55
C GLU A 124 14.17 10.68 -42.76
N GLY A 125 14.59 11.94 -42.65
CA GLY A 125 14.44 12.96 -43.71
C GLY A 125 13.06 13.61 -43.80
N HIS A 126 12.08 13.19 -42.99
CA HIS A 126 10.74 13.79 -42.95
C HIS A 126 10.60 14.76 -41.79
N THR A 127 10.29 16.02 -42.08
CA THR A 127 10.07 17.09 -41.09
C THR A 127 8.59 17.30 -40.81
N PHE A 128 8.21 17.27 -39.54
CA PHE A 128 6.85 17.55 -39.07
C PHE A 128 6.83 18.71 -38.09
N LYS A 129 5.86 19.62 -38.22
CA LYS A 129 5.59 20.60 -37.16
C LYS A 129 5.07 19.87 -35.93
N ALA A 130 5.46 20.32 -34.75
CA ALA A 130 5.04 19.68 -33.50
C ALA A 130 3.51 19.61 -33.35
N SER A 131 2.80 20.66 -33.77
CA SER A 131 1.33 20.70 -33.79
C SER A 131 0.68 19.76 -34.81
N GLN A 132 1.41 19.34 -35.86
CA GLN A 132 0.97 18.33 -36.82
C GLN A 132 1.11 16.92 -36.24
N VAL A 133 2.14 16.68 -35.42
CA VAL A 133 2.28 15.43 -34.65
C VAL A 133 1.09 15.31 -33.69
N ASP A 134 0.90 16.31 -32.83
CA ASP A 134 -0.32 16.48 -32.07
C ASP A 134 -0.49 17.92 -31.56
N ARG A 135 -1.73 18.40 -31.46
CA ARG A 135 -2.00 19.74 -30.92
C ARG A 135 -1.45 19.89 -29.49
N LYS A 136 -1.38 18.82 -28.69
CA LYS A 136 -0.80 18.86 -27.34
C LYS A 136 0.72 19.07 -27.33
N PHE A 137 1.39 18.81 -28.45
CA PHE A 137 2.84 18.98 -28.61
C PHE A 137 3.23 20.30 -29.28
N SER A 138 2.33 21.27 -29.41
CA SER A 138 2.73 22.63 -29.81
C SER A 138 3.81 23.19 -28.87
N TYR A 139 4.74 24.00 -29.39
CA TYR A 139 5.84 24.60 -28.62
C TYR A 139 5.41 25.13 -27.25
N GLY A 140 4.42 26.03 -27.18
CA GLY A 140 3.96 26.60 -25.91
C GLY A 140 3.43 25.58 -24.90
N ARG A 141 2.80 24.48 -25.36
CA ARG A 141 2.32 23.41 -24.49
C ARG A 141 3.45 22.51 -24.00
N LEU A 142 4.45 22.25 -24.85
CA LEU A 142 5.65 21.53 -24.46
C LEU A 142 6.45 22.34 -23.43
N THR A 143 6.66 23.64 -23.67
CA THR A 143 7.32 24.56 -22.73
C THR A 143 6.61 24.57 -21.38
N GLN A 144 5.29 24.79 -21.38
CA GLN A 144 4.50 24.77 -20.14
C GLN A 144 4.64 23.44 -19.38
N ARG A 145 4.65 22.31 -20.10
CA ARG A 145 4.79 21.00 -19.46
C ARG A 145 6.19 20.79 -18.87
N ILE A 146 7.22 21.22 -19.59
CA ILE A 146 8.62 21.17 -19.12
C ILE A 146 8.80 22.04 -17.87
N GLU A 147 8.25 23.26 -17.85
CA GLU A 147 8.28 24.15 -16.68
C GLU A 147 7.58 23.53 -15.47
N GLN A 148 6.41 22.91 -15.67
CA GLN A 148 5.71 22.18 -14.60
C GLN A 148 6.55 21.02 -14.05
N ASN A 149 7.21 20.26 -14.92
CA ASN A 149 8.08 19.16 -14.50
C ASN A 149 9.29 19.68 -13.72
N HIS A 150 9.92 20.77 -14.18
CA HIS A 150 11.02 21.42 -13.49
C HIS A 150 10.61 21.89 -12.09
N PHE A 151 9.47 22.58 -11.97
CA PHE A 151 8.94 23.02 -10.68
C PHE A 151 8.63 21.84 -9.75
N ARG A 152 8.05 20.77 -10.28
CA ARG A 152 7.79 19.54 -9.52
C ARG A 152 9.08 18.92 -9.00
N GLN A 153 10.14 18.88 -9.81
CA GLN A 153 11.44 18.34 -9.41
C GLN A 153 12.07 19.20 -8.31
N MET A 154 12.05 20.53 -8.45
CA MET A 154 12.53 21.46 -7.42
C MET A 154 11.79 21.29 -6.09
N MET A 155 10.48 21.10 -6.12
CA MET A 155 9.68 20.84 -4.92
C MET A 155 10.07 19.52 -4.24
N ILE A 156 10.26 18.45 -5.03
CA ILE A 156 10.70 17.15 -4.51
C ILE A 156 12.08 17.27 -3.87
N GLU A 157 13.01 17.96 -4.52
CA GLU A 157 14.36 18.19 -4.00
C GLU A 157 14.33 19.01 -2.71
N ARG A 158 13.51 20.08 -2.65
CA ARG A 158 13.34 20.89 -1.44
C ARG A 158 12.82 20.06 -0.25
N VAL A 159 11.84 19.20 -0.49
CA VAL A 159 11.30 18.30 0.55
C VAL A 159 12.35 17.29 1.01
N ARG A 160 13.15 16.74 0.09
CA ARG A 160 14.26 15.84 0.43
C ARG A 160 15.31 16.55 1.27
N ASN A 161 15.76 17.73 0.85
CA ASN A 161 16.75 18.52 1.58
C ASN A 161 16.24 18.86 2.99
N TYR A 162 14.98 19.29 3.12
CA TYR A 162 14.37 19.53 4.42
C TYR A 162 14.34 18.25 5.28
N ALA A 163 13.96 17.10 4.72
CA ALA A 163 13.96 15.84 5.46
C ALA A 163 15.37 15.44 5.93
N ASP A 164 16.40 15.63 5.10
CA ASP A 164 17.79 15.36 5.45
C ASP A 164 18.33 16.32 6.52
N GLU A 165 17.96 17.61 6.46
CA GLU A 165 18.27 18.61 7.50
C GLU A 165 17.64 18.27 8.86
N GLN A 166 16.40 17.76 8.87
CA GLN A 166 15.69 17.38 10.10
C GLN A 166 16.12 16.00 10.64
N ARG A 167 16.71 15.15 9.80
CA ARG A 167 17.15 13.80 10.15
C ARG A 167 18.05 13.71 11.40
N PRO A 168 19.10 14.52 11.59
CA PRO A 168 19.92 14.47 12.81
C PRO A 168 19.12 14.85 14.06
N GLN A 169 18.20 15.82 13.96
CA GLN A 169 17.38 16.23 15.09
C GLN A 169 16.40 15.13 15.51
N VAL A 170 15.70 14.51 14.53
CA VAL A 170 14.81 13.37 14.78
C VAL A 170 15.60 12.17 15.34
N THR A 171 16.77 11.87 14.77
CA THR A 171 17.63 10.78 15.27
C THR A 171 18.07 11.03 16.71
N SER A 172 18.40 12.27 17.06
CA SER A 172 18.77 12.64 18.45
C SER A 172 17.60 12.50 19.42
N ILE A 173 16.37 12.82 19.00
CA ILE A 173 15.17 12.65 19.81
C ILE A 173 14.90 11.16 20.01
N LEU A 174 14.97 10.35 18.95
CA LEU A 174 14.79 8.91 19.04
C LEU A 174 15.83 8.26 19.96
N GLN A 175 17.10 8.65 19.85
CA GLN A 175 18.14 8.14 20.74
C GLN A 175 17.87 8.52 22.20
N LYS A 176 17.47 9.77 22.49
CA LYS A 176 17.09 10.18 23.85
C LYS A 176 15.91 9.39 24.39
N LEU A 177 14.90 9.12 23.56
CA LEU A 177 13.75 8.29 23.93
C LEU A 177 14.16 6.84 24.20
N GLU A 178 15.07 6.29 23.40
CA GLU A 178 15.64 4.95 23.60
C GLU A 178 16.42 4.87 24.92
N GLU A 179 17.27 5.86 25.19
CA GLU A 179 18.03 5.98 26.43
C GLU A 179 17.10 6.16 27.65
N GLU A 180 16.03 6.95 27.52
CA GLU A 180 15.04 7.13 28.58
C GLU A 180 14.24 5.85 28.83
N LYS A 181 13.86 5.12 27.78
CA LYS A 181 13.22 3.81 27.88
C LYS A 181 14.15 2.79 28.55
N GLN A 182 15.43 2.78 28.19
CA GLN A 182 16.44 1.93 28.84
C GLN A 182 16.65 2.32 30.31
N ARG A 183 16.67 3.62 30.65
CA ARG A 183 16.73 4.09 32.04
C ARG A 183 15.50 3.68 32.83
N GLN A 184 14.30 3.79 32.26
CA GLN A 184 13.07 3.34 32.88
C GLN A 184 13.09 1.82 33.10
N GLN A 185 13.53 1.03 32.10
CA GLN A 185 13.73 -0.41 32.25
C GLN A 185 14.81 -0.78 33.28
N GLN A 186 15.88 0.01 33.41
CA GLN A 186 16.90 -0.19 34.44
C GLN A 186 16.41 0.20 35.84
N LEU A 187 15.61 1.26 35.97
CA LEU A 187 14.93 1.64 37.22
C LEU A 187 13.87 0.59 37.62
N GLU A 188 13.25 -0.05 36.63
CA GLU A 188 12.37 -1.22 36.77
C GLU A 188 13.14 -2.56 36.83
N SER A 189 14.47 -2.55 36.99
CA SER A 189 15.16 -3.76 37.43
C SER A 189 14.59 -4.14 38.80
N PRO A 190 14.04 -5.35 39.00
CA PRO A 190 13.39 -5.68 40.25
C PRO A 190 14.45 -5.63 41.35
N ARG A 191 14.38 -4.65 42.25
CA ARG A 191 15.14 -4.71 43.49
C ARG A 191 14.53 -5.86 44.30
N TRP A 192 15.10 -7.06 44.19
CA TRP A 192 14.68 -8.25 44.92
C TRP A 192 15.02 -8.16 46.41
N ASN A 193 14.48 -7.16 47.09
CA ASN A 193 14.52 -7.04 48.55
C ASN A 193 13.16 -7.49 49.12
N LEU A 194 12.48 -8.43 48.45
CA LEU A 194 11.30 -9.08 49.00
C LEU A 194 11.75 -9.90 50.21
N SER A 195 11.29 -9.47 51.38
CA SER A 195 11.50 -10.18 52.63
C SER A 195 10.15 -10.54 53.22
N ILE A 196 10.02 -11.77 53.69
CA ILE A 196 8.83 -12.26 54.39
C ILE A 196 9.29 -12.67 55.79
N ALA A 197 8.59 -12.20 56.82
CA ALA A 197 8.95 -12.41 58.22
C ALA A 197 10.41 -12.01 58.56
N GLY A 198 10.90 -10.92 57.94
CA GLY A 198 12.25 -10.39 58.16
C GLY A 198 13.39 -11.18 57.50
N LYS A 199 13.10 -12.23 56.73
CA LYS A 199 14.09 -13.00 55.97
C LYS A 199 14.00 -12.66 54.48
N PRO A 200 15.12 -12.36 53.80
CA PRO A 200 15.12 -12.17 52.35
C PRO A 200 14.78 -13.48 51.63
N LEU A 201 13.97 -13.40 50.59
CA LEU A 201 13.63 -14.55 49.74
C LEU A 201 14.74 -14.84 48.74
N THR A 202 14.96 -16.12 48.41
CA THR A 202 15.88 -16.51 47.32
C THR A 202 15.24 -16.28 45.96
N LYS A 203 16.04 -16.28 44.89
CA LYS A 203 15.53 -16.14 43.52
C LYS A 203 14.54 -17.25 43.17
N GLU A 204 14.81 -18.48 43.60
CA GLU A 204 13.95 -19.64 43.38
C GLU A 204 12.60 -19.46 44.09
N GLN A 205 12.60 -18.96 45.33
CA GLN A 205 11.37 -18.68 46.08
C GLN A 205 10.52 -17.59 45.44
N ILE A 206 11.17 -16.55 44.89
CA ILE A 206 10.48 -15.46 44.17
C ILE A 206 9.87 -15.98 42.87
N GLU A 207 10.58 -16.83 42.13
CA GLU A 207 10.07 -17.43 40.90
C GLU A 207 8.90 -18.38 41.18
N MET A 208 8.99 -19.19 42.24
CA MET A 208 7.88 -20.01 42.72
C MET A 208 6.64 -19.16 43.00
N LEU A 209 6.79 -18.03 43.70
CA LEU A 209 5.69 -17.12 43.99
C LEU A 209 5.09 -16.50 42.72
N ARG A 210 5.91 -16.12 41.73
CA ARG A 210 5.45 -15.61 40.42
C ARG A 210 4.65 -16.65 39.64
N GLU A 211 5.10 -17.90 39.69
CA GLU A 211 4.37 -19.05 39.13
C GLU A 211 3.16 -19.46 40.00
N GLY A 212 2.82 -18.69 41.02
CA GLY A 212 1.68 -18.95 41.89
C GLY A 212 1.81 -20.24 42.70
N GLU A 213 3.03 -20.68 42.98
CA GLU A 213 3.32 -21.75 43.92
C GLU A 213 3.51 -21.20 45.34
N PRO A 214 2.94 -21.87 46.36
CA PRO A 214 3.16 -21.45 47.74
C PRO A 214 4.58 -21.79 48.19
N ILE A 215 5.20 -20.88 48.93
CA ILE A 215 6.44 -21.13 49.66
C ILE A 215 6.14 -21.31 51.15
N PHE A 216 6.79 -22.27 51.80
CA PHE A 216 6.68 -22.42 53.25
C PHE A 216 7.69 -21.51 53.94
N VAL A 217 7.23 -20.69 54.88
CA VAL A 217 8.08 -19.75 55.62
C VAL A 217 7.97 -20.02 57.11
N ARG A 218 9.12 -20.21 57.77
CA ARG A 218 9.23 -20.37 59.23
C ARG A 218 9.88 -19.13 59.85
N GLY A 219 9.04 -18.34 60.52
CA GLY A 219 9.43 -17.18 61.32
C GLY A 219 9.57 -17.52 62.82
N GLN A 220 10.04 -16.56 63.61
CA GLN A 220 10.18 -16.72 65.07
C GLN A 220 8.84 -16.77 65.82
N GLN A 221 7.76 -16.21 65.25
CA GLN A 221 6.44 -16.12 65.87
C GLN A 221 5.32 -16.82 65.07
N MET A 222 5.54 -17.12 63.79
CA MET A 222 4.54 -17.75 62.91
C MET A 222 5.24 -18.64 61.88
N GLU A 223 4.63 -19.79 61.57
CA GLU A 223 4.97 -20.62 60.42
C GLU A 223 3.73 -20.85 59.55
N GLY A 224 3.93 -20.93 58.23
CA GLY A 224 2.84 -21.09 57.29
C GLY A 224 3.27 -21.00 55.82
N TYR A 225 2.32 -21.24 54.93
CA TYR A 225 2.50 -21.14 53.48
C TYR A 225 2.13 -19.74 53.01
N VAL A 226 3.02 -19.11 52.24
CA VAL A 226 2.76 -17.82 51.61
C VAL A 226 2.58 -18.00 50.11
N VAL A 227 1.50 -17.42 49.60
CA VAL A 227 1.17 -17.32 48.19
C VAL A 227 1.13 -15.85 47.82
N MET A 228 1.65 -15.49 46.66
CA MET A 228 1.50 -14.15 46.12
C MET A 228 0.76 -14.15 44.78
N ASP A 229 0.32 -12.98 44.34
CA ASP A 229 -0.11 -12.77 42.97
C ASP A 229 1.10 -12.74 42.02
N ASP A 230 0.82 -12.89 40.73
CA ASP A 230 1.81 -12.92 39.64
C ASP A 230 2.66 -11.64 39.54
N ARG A 231 2.15 -10.52 40.09
CA ARG A 231 2.86 -9.23 40.21
C ARG A 231 3.59 -9.05 41.54
N LEU A 232 3.51 -10.02 42.46
CA LEU A 232 4.13 -9.99 43.80
C LEU A 232 3.73 -8.75 44.63
N GLN A 233 2.50 -8.27 44.48
CA GLN A 233 1.97 -7.12 45.20
C GLN A 233 1.21 -7.52 46.46
N MET A 234 0.53 -8.67 46.45
CA MET A 234 -0.34 -9.12 47.54
C MET A 234 0.07 -10.51 48.02
N ALA A 235 0.04 -10.73 49.33
CA ALA A 235 0.40 -11.99 49.96
C ALA A 235 -0.77 -12.57 50.76
N TRP A 236 -0.98 -13.87 50.61
CA TRP A 236 -1.90 -14.68 51.40
C TRP A 236 -1.12 -15.67 52.24
N VAL A 237 -1.48 -15.80 53.50
CA VAL A 237 -0.81 -16.70 54.45
C VAL A 237 -1.80 -17.78 54.89
N TYR A 238 -1.40 -19.03 54.75
CA TYR A 238 -2.16 -20.20 55.15
C TYR A 238 -1.41 -20.98 56.23
N ARG A 239 -2.13 -21.48 57.25
CA ARG A 239 -1.52 -22.30 58.30
C ARG A 239 -1.19 -23.72 57.81
N ASP A 240 -2.06 -24.27 56.98
CA ASP A 240 -1.92 -25.61 56.38
C ASP A 240 -1.67 -25.50 54.87
N ASP A 241 -1.17 -26.58 54.24
CA ASP A 241 -0.84 -26.59 52.80
C ASP A 241 -2.08 -26.21 51.96
N PRO A 242 -2.04 -25.12 51.19
CA PRO A 242 -3.20 -24.65 50.46
C PRO A 242 -3.34 -25.24 49.05
N ARG A 243 -2.54 -26.26 48.70
CA ARG A 243 -2.58 -26.99 47.41
C ARG A 243 -3.73 -27.99 47.28
N ASP A 244 -4.56 -28.12 48.31
CA ASP A 244 -5.74 -28.98 48.28
C ASP A 244 -6.62 -28.69 47.06
N TRP A 245 -7.09 -29.74 46.39
CA TRP A 245 -8.01 -29.60 45.26
C TRP A 245 -9.43 -29.41 45.76
N VAL A 246 -10.11 -28.38 45.26
CA VAL A 246 -11.51 -28.07 45.54
C VAL A 246 -12.28 -27.97 44.23
N GLU A 247 -13.53 -28.42 44.26
CA GLU A 247 -14.46 -28.28 43.13
C GLU A 247 -15.26 -26.99 43.29
N TYR A 248 -15.34 -26.20 42.21
CA TYR A 248 -16.15 -25.00 42.16
C TYR A 248 -16.67 -24.76 40.74
N GLY A 249 -17.99 -24.83 40.58
CA GLY A 249 -18.64 -24.76 39.26
C GLY A 249 -18.15 -25.88 38.34
N LYS A 250 -17.55 -25.50 37.19
CA LYS A 250 -17.00 -26.45 36.19
C LYS A 250 -15.53 -26.79 36.41
N TYR A 251 -14.88 -26.25 37.43
CA TYR A 251 -13.43 -26.39 37.65
C TYR A 251 -13.13 -27.18 38.90
N THR A 252 -12.11 -28.04 38.82
CA THR A 252 -11.40 -28.54 40.00
C THR A 252 -10.06 -27.79 40.07
N MET A 253 -9.86 -26.96 41.09
CA MET A 253 -8.69 -26.07 41.22
C MET A 253 -8.10 -26.12 42.63
N ARG A 254 -6.93 -25.49 42.85
CA ARG A 254 -6.36 -25.42 44.21
C ARG A 254 -7.18 -24.49 45.11
N ARG A 255 -7.27 -24.82 46.40
CA ARG A 255 -7.96 -24.01 47.43
C ARG A 255 -7.48 -22.56 47.42
N MET A 256 -6.17 -22.35 47.39
CA MET A 256 -5.56 -21.01 47.26
C MET A 256 -5.98 -20.24 46.01
N ASP A 257 -6.24 -20.91 44.90
CA ASP A 257 -6.63 -20.24 43.65
C ASP A 257 -8.07 -19.75 43.77
N ARG A 258 -8.97 -20.61 44.26
CA ARG A 258 -10.37 -20.26 44.55
C ARG A 258 -10.46 -19.11 45.54
N ASP A 259 -9.77 -19.18 46.67
CA ASP A 259 -9.87 -18.18 47.74
C ASP A 259 -9.48 -16.78 47.24
N ARG A 260 -8.48 -16.70 46.36
CA ARG A 260 -8.06 -15.46 45.71
C ARG A 260 -9.07 -14.95 44.69
N ILE A 261 -9.68 -15.84 43.91
CA ILE A 261 -10.73 -15.46 42.95
C ILE A 261 -11.97 -14.93 43.68
N GLU A 262 -12.40 -15.59 44.76
CA GLU A 262 -13.54 -15.15 45.58
C GLU A 262 -13.26 -13.82 46.31
N ALA A 263 -12.00 -13.55 46.63
CA ALA A 263 -11.57 -12.24 47.13
C ALA A 263 -11.54 -11.14 46.04
N GLY A 264 -11.92 -11.47 44.78
CA GLY A 264 -12.06 -10.51 43.67
C GLY A 264 -10.82 -10.34 42.81
N TYR A 265 -9.81 -11.21 42.95
CA TYR A 265 -8.56 -11.10 42.20
C TYR A 265 -8.63 -11.88 40.89
N VAL A 266 -7.91 -11.37 39.89
CA VAL A 266 -7.58 -12.14 38.68
C VAL A 266 -6.43 -13.09 39.03
N VAL A 267 -6.62 -14.39 38.82
CA VAL A 267 -5.68 -15.42 39.26
C VAL A 267 -5.31 -16.32 38.10
N ARG A 268 -4.01 -16.56 37.88
CA ARG A 268 -3.51 -17.63 37.00
C ARG A 268 -3.65 -18.97 37.72
N ALA A 269 -4.85 -19.54 37.66
CA ALA A 269 -5.25 -20.66 38.51
C ALA A 269 -4.78 -22.00 37.92
N LEU A 270 -4.34 -22.93 38.77
CA LEU A 270 -4.04 -24.30 38.33
C LEU A 270 -5.33 -25.14 38.42
N VAL A 271 -5.85 -25.55 37.27
CA VAL A 271 -7.10 -26.30 37.16
C VAL A 271 -6.87 -27.69 36.55
N LYS A 272 -7.66 -28.68 36.95
CA LYS A 272 -7.75 -29.97 36.23
C LYS A 272 -8.54 -29.76 34.95
N TRP A 273 -8.02 -30.29 33.85
CA TRP A 273 -8.57 -30.17 32.51
C TRP A 273 -9.01 -31.53 31.96
N TRP A 274 -9.71 -31.51 30.83
CA TRP A 274 -10.16 -32.72 30.15
C TRP A 274 -8.98 -33.63 29.81
N GLY A 275 -9.12 -34.93 30.13
CA GLY A 275 -8.09 -35.94 29.88
C GLY A 275 -7.07 -36.12 31.01
N GLY A 276 -7.32 -35.57 32.20
CA GLY A 276 -6.45 -35.75 33.37
C GLY A 276 -5.20 -34.87 33.38
N THR A 277 -5.10 -33.92 32.44
CA THR A 277 -4.03 -32.91 32.39
C THR A 277 -4.37 -31.70 33.27
N THR A 278 -3.38 -30.88 33.60
CA THR A 278 -3.57 -29.58 34.28
C THR A 278 -3.40 -28.42 33.31
N ALA A 279 -4.10 -27.32 33.57
CA ALA A 279 -4.04 -26.08 32.79
C ALA A 279 -3.88 -24.87 33.72
N ARG A 280 -3.37 -23.76 33.18
CA ARG A 280 -3.17 -22.49 33.89
C ARG A 280 -3.87 -21.30 33.23
N PRO A 281 -5.21 -21.29 33.10
CA PRO A 281 -5.94 -20.12 32.62
C PRO A 281 -5.97 -19.00 33.68
N TYR A 282 -6.18 -17.77 33.22
CA TYR A 282 -6.58 -16.66 34.08
C TYR A 282 -8.08 -16.75 34.39
N LEU A 283 -8.42 -16.82 35.68
CA LEU A 283 -9.78 -16.86 36.19
C LEU A 283 -10.05 -15.66 37.10
N TRP A 284 -11.26 -15.09 36.99
CA TRP A 284 -11.70 -13.99 37.85
C TRP A 284 -13.23 -13.87 37.90
N LYS A 285 -13.75 -13.11 38.87
CA LYS A 285 -15.15 -12.69 38.92
C LYS A 285 -15.26 -11.27 38.34
N GLU A 286 -16.23 -11.03 37.47
CA GLU A 286 -16.44 -9.69 36.91
C GLU A 286 -17.08 -8.78 37.96
N ASN A 287 -18.00 -9.33 38.75
CA ASN A 287 -18.59 -8.72 39.93
C ASN A 287 -18.52 -9.67 41.14
N ALA A 288 -18.46 -9.11 42.35
CA ALA A 288 -18.37 -9.90 43.58
C ALA A 288 -19.55 -10.88 43.79
N SER A 289 -20.74 -10.54 43.26
CA SER A 289 -21.96 -11.34 43.33
C SER A 289 -22.05 -12.46 42.29
N ASP A 290 -21.11 -12.54 41.34
CA ASP A 290 -21.18 -13.53 40.28
C ASP A 290 -21.03 -14.95 40.86
N THR A 291 -21.78 -15.91 40.32
CA THR A 291 -21.69 -17.32 40.72
C THR A 291 -20.76 -18.13 39.82
N THR A 292 -20.22 -17.53 38.77
CA THR A 292 -19.36 -18.18 37.77
C THR A 292 -18.13 -17.33 37.47
N TYR A 293 -17.02 -17.99 37.11
CA TYR A 293 -15.78 -17.31 36.76
C TYR A 293 -15.69 -17.02 35.26
N ARG A 294 -15.06 -15.90 34.92
CA ARG A 294 -14.54 -15.60 33.58
C ARG A 294 -13.23 -16.34 33.38
N GLU A 295 -12.93 -16.68 32.13
CA GLU A 295 -11.70 -17.38 31.76
C GLU A 295 -11.00 -16.70 30.57
N SER A 296 -9.68 -16.63 30.63
CA SER A 296 -8.82 -16.15 29.54
C SER A 296 -7.49 -16.91 29.54
N TRP A 297 -6.91 -17.13 28.37
CA TRP A 297 -5.55 -17.68 28.23
C TRP A 297 -4.48 -16.59 28.16
N ASP A 298 -4.88 -15.37 27.80
CA ASP A 298 -4.04 -14.17 27.83
C ASP A 298 -4.32 -13.40 29.15
N ASP A 299 -3.36 -12.64 29.70
CA ASP A 299 -3.58 -11.82 30.90
C ASP A 299 -4.66 -10.76 30.58
N PRO A 300 -5.85 -10.81 31.21
CA PRO A 300 -6.93 -9.88 30.92
C PRO A 300 -6.62 -8.43 31.34
N ARG A 301 -5.53 -8.19 32.08
CA ARG A 301 -5.05 -6.87 32.49
C ARG A 301 -4.21 -6.20 31.40
N GLU A 302 -3.78 -6.95 30.39
CA GLU A 302 -2.98 -6.42 29.28
C GLU A 302 -3.86 -6.06 28.07
N PRO A 303 -3.54 -4.98 27.33
CA PRO A 303 -4.26 -4.65 26.11
C PRO A 303 -4.09 -5.77 25.09
N ARG A 304 -5.20 -6.29 24.55
CA ARG A 304 -5.14 -7.33 23.52
C ARG A 304 -4.37 -6.82 22.30
N PRO A 305 -3.31 -7.50 21.83
CA PRO A 305 -2.65 -7.12 20.59
C PRO A 305 -3.66 -7.25 19.45
N SER A 306 -3.68 -6.25 18.58
CA SER A 306 -4.62 -6.21 17.46
C SER A 306 -4.43 -7.44 16.56
N GLN A 307 -5.51 -7.97 15.96
CA GLN A 307 -5.42 -9.14 15.06
C GLN A 307 -4.40 -8.97 13.92
N THR A 308 -4.05 -7.73 13.59
CA THR A 308 -3.06 -7.32 12.60
C THR A 308 -1.63 -7.75 12.93
N GLU A 309 -1.25 -7.82 14.22
CA GLU A 309 0.12 -8.21 14.63
C GLU A 309 0.32 -9.73 14.50
N ARG A 310 -0.70 -10.54 14.80
CA ARG A 310 -0.63 -12.02 14.68
C ARG A 310 -0.42 -12.50 13.23
N GLN A 311 -0.67 -11.67 12.21
CA GLN A 311 -0.45 -12.02 10.79
C GLN A 311 0.96 -11.71 10.29
N GLN A 312 1.73 -10.83 10.95
CA GLN A 312 3.05 -10.43 10.47
C GLN A 312 4.14 -11.47 10.75
N ASP A 313 3.93 -12.34 11.75
CA ASP A 313 4.93 -13.32 12.20
C ASP A 313 4.78 -14.72 11.58
N ARG A 314 3.92 -14.87 10.55
CA ARG A 314 3.86 -16.11 9.76
C ARG A 314 4.90 -16.02 8.63
N PRO A 315 5.93 -16.90 8.59
CA PRO A 315 6.85 -16.93 7.45
C PRO A 315 6.08 -17.21 6.16
N ARG A 316 6.15 -16.26 5.22
CA ARG A 316 5.51 -16.38 3.90
C ARG A 316 6.07 -17.61 3.19
N ARG A 317 5.24 -18.64 3.02
CA ARG A 317 5.58 -19.82 2.19
C ARG A 317 5.73 -19.37 0.74
N PHE A 318 6.95 -19.41 0.21
CA PHE A 318 7.20 -19.25 -1.22
C PHE A 318 6.61 -20.46 -1.97
N ILE A 319 5.55 -20.23 -2.72
CA ILE A 319 5.00 -21.22 -3.65
C ILE A 319 5.77 -21.09 -4.96
N THR A 320 6.64 -22.05 -5.26
CA THR A 320 7.29 -22.16 -6.57
C THR A 320 6.27 -22.60 -7.63
N PRO A 321 6.25 -21.96 -8.82
CA PRO A 321 5.32 -22.36 -9.88
C PRO A 321 5.74 -23.70 -10.48
N LYS A 322 4.78 -24.64 -10.58
CA LYS A 322 4.97 -25.95 -11.22
C LYS A 322 5.35 -25.78 -12.70
N LYS A 323 6.45 -26.42 -13.11
CA LYS A 323 6.84 -26.58 -14.53
C LYS A 323 5.71 -27.25 -15.31
N LYS A 324 5.23 -26.61 -16.38
CA LYS A 324 4.34 -27.21 -17.38
C LYS A 324 5.09 -28.31 -18.12
N SER A 325 4.59 -29.54 -18.06
CA SER A 325 5.03 -30.65 -18.90
C SER A 325 4.65 -30.36 -20.36
N ARG A 326 5.62 -30.53 -21.28
CA ARG A 326 5.36 -30.55 -22.72
C ARG A 326 4.77 -31.92 -23.05
N GLY A 327 3.53 -31.94 -23.56
CA GLY A 327 2.92 -33.13 -24.17
C GLY A 327 3.49 -33.38 -25.58
N PRO A 328 3.30 -34.60 -26.12
CA PRO A 328 3.99 -35.04 -27.33
C PRO A 328 3.38 -34.39 -28.58
N SER A 329 4.27 -34.02 -29.49
CA SER A 329 3.98 -33.57 -30.85
C SER A 329 3.23 -34.68 -31.61
N ARG A 330 2.11 -34.32 -32.26
CA ARG A 330 1.55 -35.05 -33.40
C ARG A 330 1.75 -34.24 -34.65
#